data_AF-A0A6V8CVD5-F1
#
_entry.id   AF-A0A6V8CVD5-F1
#
_cell.length_a   1.000
_cell.length_b   1.000
_cell.length_c   1.000
_cell.angle_alpha   90.00
_cell.angle_beta   90.00
_cell.angle_gamma   90.00
#
_symmetry.space_group_name_H-M   'P 1'
#
loop_
_entity.id
_entity.type
_entity.pdbx_description
1 polymer ?
#
loop_
_entity_poly.entity_id
_entity_poly.type
_entity_poly.pdbx_seq_one_letter_code
_entity_poly.pdbx_strand_id
1 'polypeptide(L)'
;DLWVYENNGWIICSEVGALPTYEMQVGVVSASMQETLDSIGTCPGIGEWAFEDVPIFGFFMVAFSPFVSIIALLIMRTSMKQFESEEHHDSSNRLTSRSLYIGFLGKVIGNMLFFTTLFIVIPMLGGGFGDAPSFGEMLVRDLANSRGFTDILYEYAWVFTGLMMPLPFAFEGMMFAYAAMKDTVLGIDSKLRRTFRNSIFTGLGAISFLVGSELMESLIGFGALGGVFLGAGILVVRKPIISSLDRFSNKIIPTALDDVENAYLQAYSASGADGVITEAERRILLATADALNISHERAAELEDGFDPKVADNTPQVATEPTAVQQWTDEAGHTWRSMDDGTIMWWNGTDWQQV
;
A
#
# COMPACT_ATOMS: atom_id res chain seq x y z
N ASP A 1 8.74 12.91 -13.43
CA ASP A 1 9.09 11.48 -13.50
C ASP A 1 10.16 11.14 -12.47
N LEU A 2 10.13 9.92 -11.93
CA LEU A 2 11.19 9.40 -11.04
C LEU A 2 12.54 9.31 -11.78
N TRP A 3 12.48 9.30 -13.12
CA TRP A 3 13.58 9.31 -14.06
C TRP A 3 13.50 10.61 -14.88
N VAL A 4 14.03 11.71 -14.33
CA VAL A 4 14.28 12.90 -15.14
C VAL A 4 15.53 12.62 -15.95
N TYR A 5 15.34 12.25 -17.22
CA TYR A 5 16.45 12.03 -18.13
C TYR A 5 17.00 13.38 -18.59
N GLU A 6 18.25 13.68 -18.23
CA GLU A 6 18.93 14.90 -18.69
C GLU A 6 19.30 14.80 -20.18
N ASN A 7 19.73 13.62 -20.61
CA ASN A 7 20.05 13.31 -22.00
C ASN A 7 19.43 11.96 -22.40
N ASN A 8 18.70 11.94 -23.52
CA ASN A 8 18.14 10.72 -24.10
C ASN A 8 18.14 10.77 -25.63
N GLY A 9 18.29 9.61 -26.25
CA GLY A 9 18.28 9.48 -27.69
C GLY A 9 17.97 8.07 -28.16
N TRP A 10 18.01 7.92 -29.46
CA TRP A 10 17.79 6.67 -30.17
C TRP A 10 19.02 6.31 -30.98
N ILE A 11 19.49 5.08 -30.84
CA ILE A 11 20.46 4.47 -31.75
C ILE A 11 19.69 3.81 -32.88
N ILE A 12 20.05 4.17 -34.10
CA ILE A 12 19.41 3.73 -35.34
C ILE A 12 20.41 2.92 -36.15
N CYS A 13 20.09 1.65 -36.34
CA CYS A 13 20.79 0.75 -37.24
C CYS A 13 19.94 0.49 -38.48
N SER A 14 20.32 1.10 -39.61
CA SER A 14 19.60 0.94 -40.87
C SER A 14 19.91 -0.39 -41.57
N GLU A 15 21.13 -0.91 -41.43
CA GLU A 15 21.60 -2.12 -42.10
C GLU A 15 22.58 -2.91 -41.22
N VAL A 16 22.61 -4.23 -41.38
CA VAL A 16 23.55 -5.11 -40.67
C VAL A 16 24.97 -4.85 -41.15
N GLY A 17 25.89 -4.59 -40.21
CA GLY A 17 27.29 -4.26 -40.47
C GLY A 17 27.55 -2.77 -40.72
N ALA A 18 26.52 -1.92 -40.79
CA ALA A 18 26.68 -0.47 -40.86
C ALA A 18 27.14 0.10 -39.51
N LEU A 19 27.70 1.32 -39.54
CA LEU A 19 27.96 2.07 -38.32
C LEU A 19 26.63 2.59 -37.75
N PRO A 20 26.41 2.49 -36.43
CA PRO A 20 25.21 3.02 -35.80
C PRO A 20 25.14 4.54 -35.99
N THR A 21 23.96 5.02 -36.35
CA THR A 21 23.64 6.46 -36.31
C THR A 21 22.82 6.73 -35.06
N TYR A 22 22.76 7.97 -34.60
CA TYR A 22 21.95 8.31 -33.43
C TYR A 22 21.18 9.62 -33.64
N GLU A 23 20.03 9.70 -32.98
CA GLU A 23 19.21 10.90 -32.94
C GLU A 23 18.89 11.24 -31.48
N MET A 24 19.27 12.44 -31.04
CA MET A 24 18.99 12.90 -29.68
C MET A 24 17.59 13.49 -29.62
N GLN A 25 16.79 13.00 -28.67
CA GLN A 25 15.45 13.52 -28.43
C GLN A 25 15.49 14.68 -27.42
N VAL A 26 16.29 14.55 -26.37
CA VAL A 26 16.53 15.57 -25.34
C VAL A 26 18.01 15.60 -24.99
N GLY A 27 18.59 16.79 -24.89
CA GLY A 27 19.97 16.98 -24.43
C GLY A 27 21.02 16.69 -25.49
N VAL A 28 22.22 16.29 -25.03
CA VAL A 28 23.41 16.01 -25.86
C VAL A 28 24.02 14.67 -25.48
N VAL A 29 24.82 14.08 -26.39
CA VAL A 29 25.55 12.84 -26.08
C VAL A 29 26.58 13.11 -25.00
N SER A 30 26.41 12.49 -23.83
CA SER A 30 27.34 12.56 -22.71
C SER A 30 28.55 11.62 -22.93
N ALA A 31 29.53 11.67 -22.02
CA ALA A 31 30.68 10.77 -22.06
C ALA A 31 30.28 9.29 -21.88
N SER A 32 29.35 8.97 -20.98
CA SER A 32 28.83 7.60 -20.77
C SER A 32 28.02 7.10 -21.96
N MET A 33 27.25 7.98 -22.59
CA MET A 33 26.52 7.64 -23.82
C MET A 33 27.49 7.41 -24.99
N GLN A 34 28.57 8.19 -25.09
CA GLN A 34 29.59 7.98 -26.12
C GLN A 34 30.32 6.65 -25.94
N GLU A 35 30.65 6.24 -24.71
CA GLU A 35 31.25 4.93 -24.43
C GLU A 35 30.33 3.77 -24.86
N THR A 36 29.02 3.95 -24.69
CA THR A 36 28.01 2.98 -25.16
C THR A 36 28.00 2.90 -26.70
N LEU A 37 28.03 4.04 -27.39
CA LEU A 37 28.10 4.08 -28.86
C LEU A 37 29.38 3.42 -29.39
N ASP A 38 30.51 3.71 -28.75
CA ASP A 38 31.82 3.20 -29.17
C ASP A 38 31.94 1.67 -28.94
N SER A 39 31.27 1.15 -27.90
CA SER A 39 31.29 -0.29 -27.58
C SER A 39 30.37 -1.15 -28.43
N ILE A 40 29.35 -0.57 -29.09
CA ILE A 40 28.51 -1.28 -30.07
C ILE A 40 29.31 -1.71 -31.30
N GLY A 41 30.23 -0.87 -31.77
CA GLY A 41 30.97 -1.12 -33.01
C GLY A 41 30.08 -1.02 -34.25
N THR A 42 29.76 -2.17 -34.87
CA THR A 42 28.89 -2.25 -36.06
C THR A 42 27.54 -2.86 -35.71
N CYS A 43 26.47 -2.37 -36.35
CA CYS A 43 25.11 -2.84 -36.15
C CYS A 43 24.96 -4.35 -36.42
N PRO A 44 24.64 -5.17 -35.40
CA PRO A 44 24.45 -6.61 -35.59
C PRO A 44 23.06 -6.96 -36.14
N GLY A 45 22.12 -6.01 -36.07
CA GLY A 45 20.75 -6.13 -36.56
C GLY A 45 20.21 -4.78 -37.02
N ILE A 46 19.06 -4.81 -37.70
CA ILE A 46 18.30 -3.61 -38.09
C ILE A 46 17.32 -3.32 -36.95
N GLY A 47 17.31 -2.08 -36.45
CA GLY A 47 16.46 -1.71 -35.34
C GLY A 47 16.77 -0.32 -34.79
N GLU A 48 15.94 0.07 -33.84
CA GLU A 48 16.05 1.32 -33.09
C GLU A 48 16.02 0.99 -31.60
N TRP A 49 16.98 1.52 -30.84
CA TRP A 49 17.09 1.28 -29.40
C TRP A 49 17.25 2.60 -28.66
N ALA A 50 16.52 2.76 -27.56
CA ALA A 50 16.71 3.90 -26.68
C ALA A 50 18.05 3.78 -25.94
N PHE A 51 18.75 4.90 -25.81
CA PHE A 51 19.93 5.02 -24.96
C PHE A 51 19.89 6.34 -24.22
N GLU A 52 20.29 6.29 -22.96
CA GLU A 52 20.07 7.36 -22.00
C GLU A 52 21.20 7.41 -20.99
N ASP A 53 21.35 8.59 -20.38
CA ASP A 53 22.34 8.75 -19.33
C ASP A 53 21.99 7.96 -18.07
N VAL A 54 23.04 7.56 -17.34
CA VAL A 54 22.89 6.88 -16.06
C VAL A 54 22.14 7.81 -15.10
N PRO A 55 20.93 7.46 -14.65
CA PRO A 55 20.08 8.36 -13.87
C PRO A 55 20.49 8.39 -12.40
N ILE A 56 21.61 9.07 -12.11
CA ILE A 56 22.22 9.14 -10.77
C ILE A 56 21.20 9.61 -9.72
N PHE A 57 20.41 10.65 -10.02
CA PHE A 57 19.38 11.13 -9.10
C PHE A 57 18.28 10.10 -8.84
N GLY A 58 17.85 9.37 -9.88
CA GLY A 58 16.89 8.28 -9.76
C GLY A 58 17.40 7.20 -8.80
N PHE A 59 18.67 6.80 -8.97
CA PHE A 59 19.32 5.86 -8.06
C PHE A 59 19.41 6.36 -6.62
N PHE A 60 19.72 7.65 -6.40
CA PHE A 60 19.69 8.23 -5.05
C PHE A 60 18.29 8.21 -4.43
N MET A 61 17.26 8.66 -5.15
CA MET A 61 15.89 8.65 -4.63
C MET A 61 15.44 7.24 -4.27
N VAL A 62 15.75 6.28 -5.14
CA VAL A 62 15.46 4.88 -4.87
C VAL A 62 16.21 4.47 -3.60
N ALA A 63 17.53 4.71 -3.50
CA ALA A 63 18.36 4.38 -2.33
C ALA A 63 17.86 4.98 -1.01
N PHE A 64 17.22 6.15 -1.03
CA PHE A 64 16.62 6.76 0.16
C PHE A 64 15.27 6.14 0.57
N SER A 65 14.54 5.52 -0.35
CA SER A 65 13.22 4.94 -0.08
C SER A 65 13.16 3.91 1.07
N PRO A 66 14.09 2.95 1.24
CA PRO A 66 14.03 2.00 2.35
C PRO A 66 14.22 2.67 3.71
N PHE A 67 14.97 3.77 3.80
CA PHE A 67 15.17 4.48 5.07
C PHE A 67 13.88 5.07 5.61
N VAL A 68 13.04 5.64 4.74
CA VAL A 68 11.72 6.15 5.12
C VAL A 68 10.84 5.02 5.64
N SER A 69 10.83 3.87 4.96
CA SER A 69 10.08 2.69 5.40
C SER A 69 10.62 2.10 6.72
N ILE A 70 11.92 2.13 6.96
CA ILE A 70 12.51 1.73 8.25
C ILE A 70 12.07 2.65 9.38
N ILE A 71 12.06 3.97 9.17
CA ILE A 71 11.54 4.94 10.16
C ILE A 71 10.06 4.65 10.46
N ALA A 72 9.25 4.39 9.43
CA ALA A 72 7.85 4.02 9.61
C ALA A 72 7.70 2.72 10.44
N LEU A 73 8.53 1.71 10.20
CA LEU A 73 8.54 0.48 11.00
C LEU A 73 8.88 0.74 12.48
N LEU A 74 9.84 1.63 12.76
CA LEU A 74 10.17 2.00 14.14
C LEU A 74 8.98 2.66 14.85
N ILE A 75 8.31 3.61 14.18
CA ILE A 75 7.12 4.29 14.70
C ILE A 75 5.98 3.28 14.93
N MET A 76 5.72 2.39 13.96
CA MET A 76 4.67 1.36 14.10
C MET A 76 4.99 0.37 15.22
N ARG A 77 6.27 -0.01 15.40
CA ARG A 77 6.68 -0.87 16.50
C ARG A 77 6.44 -0.22 17.86
N THR A 78 6.71 1.09 17.99
CA THR A 78 6.38 1.83 19.21
C THR A 78 4.88 1.90 19.45
N SER A 79 4.09 2.11 18.39
CA SER A 79 2.62 2.14 18.47
C SER A 79 2.03 0.80 18.89
N MET A 80 2.49 -0.32 18.31
CA MET A 80 2.03 -1.66 18.71
C MET A 80 2.33 -1.97 20.18
N LYS A 81 3.51 -1.57 20.69
CA LYS A 81 3.86 -1.73 22.11
C LYS A 81 2.96 -0.91 23.04
N GLN A 82 2.55 0.27 22.62
CA GLN A 82 1.64 1.11 23.38
C GLN A 82 0.26 0.43 23.51
N PHE A 83 -0.27 -0.13 22.42
CA PHE A 83 -1.52 -0.88 22.44
C PHE A 83 -1.44 -2.21 23.20
N GLU A 84 -0.25 -2.81 23.33
CA GLU A 84 -0.04 -4.01 24.15
C GLU A 84 -0.05 -3.69 25.66
N SER A 85 0.25 -2.43 26.03
CA SER A 85 0.27 -1.98 27.43
C SER A 85 -1.08 -1.43 27.94
N GLU A 86 -2.01 -1.10 27.04
CA GLU A 86 -3.37 -0.70 27.40
C GLU A 86 -4.26 -1.96 27.50
N GLU A 87 -4.74 -2.28 28.71
CA GLU A 87 -5.58 -3.44 29.03
C GLU A 87 -7.00 -3.37 28.41
N HIS A 88 -7.26 -2.41 27.51
CA HIS A 88 -8.57 -2.14 26.92
C HIS A 88 -8.80 -2.90 25.60
N HIS A 89 -9.97 -3.53 25.50
CA HIS A 89 -10.48 -4.47 24.50
C HIS A 89 -10.55 -4.04 23.01
N ASP A 90 -9.82 -3.02 22.55
CA ASP A 90 -9.94 -2.51 21.18
C ASP A 90 -9.08 -3.33 20.19
N SER A 91 -9.50 -4.57 19.94
CA SER A 91 -8.76 -5.57 19.15
C SER A 91 -8.56 -5.18 17.68
N SER A 92 -9.43 -4.32 17.13
CA SER A 92 -9.39 -3.78 15.76
C SER A 92 -8.10 -2.96 15.53
N ASN A 93 -7.81 -2.00 16.40
CA ASN A 93 -6.63 -1.13 16.31
C ASN A 93 -5.31 -1.93 16.35
N ARG A 94 -5.28 -3.04 17.10
CA ARG A 94 -4.13 -3.96 17.15
C ARG A 94 -3.95 -4.72 15.83
N LEU A 95 -5.04 -5.09 15.16
CA LEU A 95 -5.01 -5.80 13.87
C LEU A 95 -4.62 -4.85 12.72
N THR A 96 -5.06 -3.60 12.76
CA THR A 96 -4.75 -2.57 11.77
C THR A 96 -3.29 -2.14 11.85
N SER A 97 -2.78 -1.86 13.05
CA SER A 97 -1.35 -1.56 13.24
C SER A 97 -0.44 -2.71 12.81
N ARG A 98 -0.83 -3.96 13.06
CA ARG A 98 -0.07 -5.15 12.65
C ARG A 98 -0.10 -5.39 11.14
N SER A 99 -1.23 -5.20 10.47
CA SER A 99 -1.33 -5.33 9.01
C SER A 99 -0.54 -4.23 8.29
N LEU A 100 -0.59 -2.99 8.79
CA LEU A 100 0.26 -1.90 8.31
C LEU A 100 1.75 -2.22 8.51
N TYR A 101 2.14 -2.71 9.69
CA TYR A 101 3.52 -3.12 9.95
C TYR A 101 4.01 -4.19 8.96
N ILE A 102 3.18 -5.20 8.67
CA ILE A 102 3.49 -6.24 7.68
C ILE A 102 3.68 -5.63 6.27
N GLY A 103 2.83 -4.67 5.88
CA GLY A 103 2.95 -3.95 4.61
C GLY A 103 4.29 -3.22 4.47
N PHE A 104 4.65 -2.41 5.47
CA PHE A 104 5.93 -1.70 5.50
C PHE A 104 7.13 -2.65 5.56
N LEU A 105 7.02 -3.77 6.28
CA LEU A 105 8.08 -4.77 6.38
C LEU A 105 8.31 -5.43 5.02
N GLY A 106 7.23 -5.81 4.32
CA GLY A 106 7.30 -6.35 2.96
C GLY A 106 7.95 -5.37 1.99
N LYS A 107 7.65 -4.07 2.10
CA LYS A 107 8.31 -3.04 1.31
C LYS A 107 9.82 -2.94 1.58
N VAL A 108 10.24 -2.97 2.84
CA VAL A 108 11.68 -2.95 3.17
C VAL A 108 12.38 -4.17 2.61
N ILE A 109 11.81 -5.36 2.78
CA ILE A 109 12.40 -6.62 2.25
C ILE A 109 12.49 -6.56 0.72
N GLY A 110 11.41 -6.16 0.06
CA GLY A 110 11.35 -6.05 -1.40
C GLY A 110 12.33 -5.02 -1.96
N ASN A 111 12.40 -3.84 -1.34
CA ASN A 111 13.35 -2.80 -1.72
C ASN A 111 14.80 -3.25 -1.46
N MET A 112 15.09 -3.91 -0.34
CA MET A 112 16.45 -4.44 -0.07
C MET A 112 16.87 -5.48 -1.10
N LEU A 113 15.95 -6.34 -1.53
CA LEU A 113 16.20 -7.30 -2.60
C LEU A 113 16.46 -6.58 -3.94
N PHE A 114 15.66 -5.55 -4.27
CA PHE A 114 15.90 -4.68 -5.41
C PHE A 114 17.30 -4.03 -5.37
N PHE A 115 17.72 -3.45 -4.24
CA PHE A 115 19.06 -2.86 -4.09
C PHE A 115 20.17 -3.87 -4.28
N THR A 116 20.00 -5.04 -3.68
CA THR A 116 20.98 -6.12 -3.77
C THR A 116 21.14 -6.55 -5.22
N THR A 117 20.05 -6.73 -5.95
CA THR A 117 20.16 -7.09 -7.37
C THR A 117 20.80 -5.97 -8.18
N LEU A 118 20.37 -4.72 -7.98
CA LEU A 118 20.82 -3.58 -8.78
C LEU A 118 22.28 -3.17 -8.53
N PHE A 119 22.74 -3.17 -7.28
CA PHE A 119 24.09 -2.66 -6.92
C PHE A 119 25.10 -3.74 -6.57
N ILE A 120 24.68 -5.00 -6.41
CA ILE A 120 25.58 -6.11 -6.10
C ILE A 120 25.57 -7.13 -7.23
N VAL A 121 24.40 -7.68 -7.59
CA VAL A 121 24.31 -8.76 -8.57
C VAL A 121 24.65 -8.28 -9.98
N ILE A 122 24.02 -7.18 -10.44
CA ILE A 122 24.25 -6.63 -11.78
C ILE A 122 25.73 -6.24 -12.00
N PRO A 123 26.38 -5.44 -11.14
CA PRO A 123 27.79 -5.10 -11.30
C PRO A 123 28.72 -6.33 -11.26
N MET A 124 28.40 -7.31 -10.40
CA MET A 124 29.16 -8.56 -10.31
C MET A 124 29.10 -9.38 -11.62
N LEU A 125 28.00 -9.31 -12.36
CA LEU A 125 27.85 -9.94 -13.68
C LEU A 125 28.35 -9.04 -14.83
N GLY A 126 28.38 -7.72 -14.60
CA GLY A 126 28.73 -6.64 -15.53
C GLY A 126 30.23 -6.48 -15.81
N GLY A 127 31.09 -6.67 -14.81
CA GLY A 127 32.52 -6.47 -15.03
C GLY A 127 33.35 -6.21 -13.77
N GLY A 128 32.71 -6.01 -12.62
CA GLY A 128 33.42 -5.78 -11.37
C GLY A 128 32.51 -5.25 -10.26
N PHE A 129 32.90 -5.51 -9.01
CA PHE A 129 32.21 -4.97 -7.86
C PHE A 129 32.49 -3.46 -7.73
N GLY A 130 31.45 -2.63 -7.82
CA GLY A 130 31.52 -1.18 -7.62
C GLY A 130 31.23 -0.33 -8.85
N ASP A 131 31.08 -0.94 -10.03
CA ASP A 131 30.63 -0.22 -11.22
C ASP A 131 29.14 0.10 -11.10
N ALA A 132 28.76 1.32 -11.48
CA ALA A 132 27.36 1.73 -11.45
C ALA A 132 26.58 0.98 -12.54
N PRO A 133 25.40 0.42 -12.22
CA PRO A 133 24.58 -0.24 -13.22
C PRO A 133 24.21 0.74 -14.34
N SER A 134 24.48 0.32 -15.58
CA SER A 134 24.35 1.14 -16.78
C SER A 134 23.35 0.51 -17.75
N PHE A 135 22.37 1.29 -18.19
CA PHE A 135 21.47 0.88 -19.29
C PHE A 135 22.23 0.72 -20.60
N GLY A 136 23.32 1.47 -20.80
CA GLY A 136 24.19 1.34 -21.97
C GLY A 136 24.87 -0.02 -22.04
N GLU A 137 25.38 -0.54 -20.91
CA GLU A 137 25.99 -1.87 -20.88
C GLU A 137 24.97 -2.97 -21.15
N MET A 138 23.76 -2.82 -20.61
CA MET A 138 22.63 -3.71 -20.92
C MET A 138 22.30 -3.70 -22.42
N LEU A 139 22.24 -2.53 -23.03
CA LEU A 139 21.99 -2.39 -24.47
C LEU A 139 23.09 -3.07 -25.29
N VAL A 140 24.36 -2.84 -24.97
CA VAL A 140 25.50 -3.41 -25.70
C VAL A 140 25.47 -4.94 -25.65
N ARG A 141 25.16 -5.53 -24.49
CA ARG A 141 25.05 -6.98 -24.33
C ARG A 141 23.88 -7.58 -25.09
N ASP A 142 22.71 -6.94 -25.03
CA ASP A 142 21.52 -7.34 -25.80
C ASP A 142 21.81 -7.32 -27.31
N LEU A 143 22.47 -6.25 -27.78
CA LEU A 143 22.86 -6.08 -29.17
C LEU A 143 23.90 -7.12 -29.62
N ALA A 144 24.88 -7.42 -28.77
CA ALA A 144 25.89 -8.45 -29.03
C ALA A 144 25.26 -9.85 -29.20
N ASN A 145 24.03 -10.06 -28.71
CA ASN A 145 23.28 -11.32 -28.79
C ASN A 145 24.11 -12.52 -28.31
N SER A 146 24.91 -12.29 -27.26
CA SER A 146 25.80 -13.29 -26.69
C SER A 146 25.01 -14.29 -25.87
N ARG A 147 25.11 -15.58 -26.22
CA ARG A 147 24.48 -16.68 -25.46
C ARG A 147 25.34 -17.22 -24.32
N GLY A 148 26.23 -16.39 -23.78
CA GLY A 148 27.04 -16.73 -22.63
C GLY A 148 26.17 -16.92 -21.39
N PHE A 149 26.52 -17.87 -20.53
CA PHE A 149 25.76 -18.10 -19.29
C PHE A 149 25.69 -16.83 -18.41
N THR A 150 26.79 -16.09 -18.31
CA THR A 150 26.87 -14.83 -17.55
C THR A 150 25.98 -13.74 -18.15
N ASP A 151 25.93 -13.63 -19.48
CA ASP A 151 25.12 -12.61 -20.17
C ASP A 151 23.63 -12.90 -20.01
N ILE A 152 23.24 -14.18 -20.11
CA ILE A 152 21.88 -14.63 -19.81
C ILE A 152 21.50 -14.26 -18.37
N LEU A 153 22.36 -14.54 -17.38
CA LEU A 153 22.10 -14.18 -15.99
C LEU A 153 22.00 -12.66 -15.80
N TYR A 154 22.81 -11.89 -16.50
CA TYR A 154 22.80 -10.42 -16.45
C TYR A 154 21.47 -9.87 -16.96
N GLU A 155 20.97 -10.35 -18.10
CA GLU A 155 19.65 -9.99 -18.64
C GLU A 155 18.52 -10.33 -17.67
N TYR A 156 18.52 -11.55 -17.11
CA TYR A 156 17.51 -11.94 -16.12
C TYR A 156 17.59 -11.10 -14.84
N ALA A 157 18.77 -10.65 -14.42
CA ALA A 157 18.93 -9.76 -13.27
C ALA A 157 18.27 -8.40 -13.51
N TRP A 158 18.37 -7.85 -14.73
CA TRP A 158 17.67 -6.62 -15.12
C TRP A 158 16.15 -6.81 -15.17
N VAL A 159 15.67 -7.90 -15.76
CA VAL A 159 14.23 -8.23 -15.78
C VAL A 159 13.68 -8.38 -14.35
N PHE A 160 14.41 -9.08 -13.49
CA PHE A 160 14.05 -9.25 -12.09
C PHE A 160 14.04 -7.91 -11.34
N THR A 161 15.01 -7.05 -11.59
CA THR A 161 15.05 -5.69 -11.03
C THR A 161 13.83 -4.87 -11.44
N GLY A 162 13.43 -4.95 -12.71
CA GLY A 162 12.21 -4.33 -13.22
C GLY A 162 10.94 -4.83 -12.53
N LEU A 163 10.85 -6.14 -12.25
CA LEU A 163 9.72 -6.74 -11.52
C LEU A 163 9.70 -6.34 -10.03
N MET A 164 10.88 -6.29 -9.41
CA MET A 164 11.03 -5.92 -8.00
C MET A 164 10.81 -4.43 -7.73
N MET A 165 10.77 -3.58 -8.75
CA MET A 165 10.50 -2.17 -8.61
C MET A 165 9.04 -1.89 -8.17
N PRO A 166 7.98 -2.37 -8.84
CA PRO A 166 6.58 -2.10 -8.45
C PRO A 166 6.03 -3.03 -7.36
N LEU A 167 6.53 -4.27 -7.26
CA LEU A 167 5.95 -5.30 -6.40
C LEU A 167 5.90 -4.92 -4.90
N PRO A 168 6.95 -4.31 -4.29
CA PRO A 168 6.94 -3.91 -2.90
C PRO A 168 5.89 -2.81 -2.62
N PHE A 169 5.69 -1.88 -3.56
CA PHE A 169 4.66 -0.84 -3.46
C PHE A 169 3.25 -1.42 -3.63
N ALA A 170 3.07 -2.37 -4.55
CA ALA A 170 1.80 -3.06 -4.74
C ALA A 170 1.41 -3.86 -3.49
N PHE A 171 2.38 -4.55 -2.87
CA PHE A 171 2.16 -5.28 -1.63
C PHE A 171 1.80 -4.35 -0.45
N GLU A 172 2.53 -3.24 -0.27
CA GLU A 172 2.22 -2.23 0.74
C GLU A 172 0.81 -1.65 0.53
N GLY A 173 0.46 -1.31 -0.72
CA GLY A 173 -0.88 -0.81 -1.07
C GLY A 173 -1.99 -1.83 -0.80
N MET A 174 -1.75 -3.11 -1.10
CA MET A 174 -2.68 -4.19 -0.80
C MET A 174 -2.89 -4.36 0.71
N MET A 175 -1.80 -4.32 1.49
CA MET A 175 -1.88 -4.40 2.95
C MET A 175 -2.55 -3.18 3.57
N PHE A 176 -2.35 -1.99 2.99
CA PHE A 176 -3.06 -0.78 3.39
C PHE A 176 -4.55 -0.87 3.10
N ALA A 177 -4.94 -1.35 1.91
CA ALA A 177 -6.33 -1.58 1.56
C ALA A 177 -6.98 -2.63 2.48
N TYR A 178 -6.27 -3.72 2.77
CA TYR A 178 -6.71 -4.74 3.73
C TYR A 178 -6.93 -4.15 5.13
N ALA A 179 -5.97 -3.37 5.64
CA ALA A 179 -6.07 -2.71 6.93
C ALA A 179 -7.27 -1.76 6.99
N ALA A 180 -7.47 -0.95 5.95
CA ALA A 180 -8.59 0.00 5.85
C ALA A 180 -9.96 -0.70 5.79
N MET A 181 -10.09 -1.77 4.99
CA MET A 181 -11.36 -2.51 4.88
C MET A 181 -11.72 -3.23 6.17
N LYS A 182 -10.72 -3.77 6.89
CA LYS A 182 -10.95 -4.49 8.14
C LYS A 182 -11.52 -3.58 9.25
N ASP A 183 -11.15 -2.30 9.26
CA ASP A 183 -11.70 -1.30 10.17
C ASP A 183 -13.11 -0.82 9.79
N THR A 184 -13.44 -0.81 8.49
CA THR A 184 -14.80 -0.45 8.04
C THR A 184 -15.86 -1.51 8.37
N VAL A 185 -15.46 -2.78 8.53
CA VAL A 185 -16.37 -3.89 8.86
C VAL A 185 -16.71 -3.96 10.36
N LEU A 186 -15.97 -3.25 11.23
CA LEU A 186 -16.14 -3.31 12.69
C LEU A 186 -16.56 -1.99 13.35
N GLY A 187 -17.20 -1.06 12.61
CA GLY A 187 -17.92 0.06 13.23
C GLY A 187 -17.09 1.31 13.57
N ILE A 188 -15.99 1.58 12.85
CA ILE A 188 -15.14 2.79 13.05
C ILE A 188 -15.21 3.72 11.81
N ASP A 189 -16.36 3.85 11.15
CA ASP A 189 -16.43 4.60 9.87
C ASP A 189 -16.31 6.13 10.06
N SER A 190 -16.75 6.68 11.19
CA SER A 190 -16.75 8.13 11.46
C SER A 190 -15.33 8.71 11.65
N LYS A 191 -14.49 8.02 12.42
CA LYS A 191 -13.09 8.41 12.69
C LYS A 191 -12.22 8.17 11.46
N LEU A 192 -12.46 7.11 10.71
CA LEU A 192 -11.78 6.85 9.44
C LEU A 192 -12.11 7.94 8.42
N ARG A 193 -13.38 8.33 8.27
CA ARG A 193 -13.80 9.45 7.39
C ARG A 193 -13.11 10.76 7.77
N ARG A 194 -13.09 11.09 9.06
CA ARG A 194 -12.43 12.32 9.56
C ARG A 194 -10.93 12.32 9.29
N THR A 195 -10.27 11.17 9.47
CA THR A 195 -8.83 10.99 9.24
C THR A 195 -8.51 11.00 7.75
N PHE A 196 -9.24 10.23 6.94
CA PHE A 196 -9.14 10.20 5.49
C PHE A 196 -9.34 11.58 4.86
N ARG A 197 -10.37 12.32 5.28
CA ARG A 197 -10.63 13.70 4.85
C ARG A 197 -9.47 14.62 5.17
N ASN A 198 -8.94 14.56 6.40
CA ASN A 198 -7.82 15.40 6.83
C ASN A 198 -6.54 15.03 6.06
N SER A 199 -6.29 13.75 5.82
CA SER A 199 -5.15 13.26 5.06
C SER A 199 -5.23 13.64 3.58
N ILE A 200 -6.39 13.50 2.93
CA ILE A 200 -6.61 13.94 1.55
C ILE A 200 -6.39 15.45 1.42
N PHE A 201 -6.98 16.23 2.32
CA PHE A 201 -6.82 17.68 2.29
C PHE A 201 -5.35 18.09 2.46
N THR A 202 -4.64 17.43 3.37
CA THR A 202 -3.21 17.71 3.61
C THR A 202 -2.35 17.26 2.44
N GLY A 203 -2.60 16.07 1.88
CA GLY A 203 -1.87 15.53 0.74
C GLY A 203 -2.08 16.33 -0.54
N LEU A 204 -3.33 16.56 -0.94
CA LEU A 204 -3.66 17.41 -2.10
C LEU A 204 -3.21 18.85 -1.88
N GLY A 205 -3.33 19.37 -0.67
CA GLY A 205 -2.83 20.69 -0.30
C GLY A 205 -1.32 20.81 -0.48
N ALA A 206 -0.55 19.81 -0.01
CA ALA A 206 0.89 19.77 -0.17
C ALA A 206 1.33 19.64 -1.63
N ILE A 207 0.67 18.78 -2.42
CA ILE A 207 0.95 18.64 -3.86
C ILE A 207 0.62 19.94 -4.59
N SER A 208 -0.55 20.54 -4.32
CA SER A 208 -0.95 21.81 -4.93
C SER A 208 0.00 22.95 -4.54
N PHE A 209 0.53 22.92 -3.31
CA PHE A 209 1.53 23.87 -2.85
C PHE A 209 2.83 23.74 -3.64
N LEU A 210 3.36 22.52 -3.79
CA LEU A 210 4.58 22.26 -4.57
C LEU A 210 4.40 22.64 -6.04
N VAL A 211 3.35 22.16 -6.69
CA VAL A 211 3.06 22.47 -8.09
C VAL A 211 2.85 23.97 -8.28
N GLY A 212 2.15 24.61 -7.36
CA GLY A 212 1.88 26.04 -7.40
C GLY A 212 3.10 26.91 -7.13
N SER A 213 4.03 26.49 -6.26
CA SER A 213 5.29 27.21 -6.04
C SER A 213 6.19 27.16 -7.28
N GLU A 214 6.29 26.00 -7.93
CA GLU A 214 7.02 25.83 -9.19
C GLU A 214 6.41 26.66 -10.33
N LEU A 215 5.07 26.66 -10.45
CA LEU A 215 4.36 27.49 -11.44
C LEU A 215 4.58 28.99 -11.21
N MET A 216 4.55 29.44 -9.96
CA MET A 216 4.76 30.86 -9.62
C MET A 216 6.23 31.27 -9.81
N GLU A 217 7.17 30.36 -9.58
CA GLU A 217 8.58 30.56 -9.91
C GLU A 217 8.78 30.68 -11.42
N SER A 218 8.12 29.83 -12.22
CA SER A 218 8.17 29.89 -13.68
C SER A 218 7.58 31.18 -14.28
N LEU A 219 6.48 31.70 -13.71
CA LEU A 219 5.80 32.90 -14.23
C LEU A 219 6.40 34.23 -13.76
N ILE A 220 6.80 34.31 -12.48
CA ILE A 220 7.13 35.58 -11.81
C ILE A 220 8.59 35.61 -11.33
N GLY A 221 9.31 34.47 -11.33
CA GLY A 221 10.72 34.38 -10.94
C GLY A 221 10.99 34.41 -9.43
N PHE A 222 9.95 34.44 -8.60
CA PHE A 222 10.06 34.49 -7.13
C PHE A 222 9.21 33.39 -6.46
N GLY A 223 9.73 32.16 -6.41
CA GLY A 223 9.04 30.99 -5.85
C GLY A 223 8.62 31.15 -4.37
N ALA A 224 9.42 31.84 -3.55
CA ALA A 224 9.14 32.04 -2.12
C ALA A 224 7.88 32.89 -1.86
N LEU A 225 7.62 33.91 -2.70
CA LEU A 225 6.42 34.74 -2.60
C LEU A 225 5.16 33.96 -3.02
N GLY A 226 5.28 33.14 -4.06
CA GLY A 226 4.21 32.23 -4.51
C GLY A 226 3.81 31.22 -3.45
N GLY A 227 4.78 30.64 -2.75
CA GLY A 227 4.55 29.71 -1.64
C GLY A 227 3.78 30.35 -0.49
N VAL A 228 4.16 31.55 -0.04
CA VAL A 228 3.44 32.25 1.06
C VAL A 228 1.99 32.57 0.66
N PHE A 229 1.76 33.01 -0.59
CA PHE A 229 0.43 33.36 -1.07
C PHE A 229 -0.49 32.13 -1.21
N LEU A 230 0.03 31.03 -1.77
CA LEU A 230 -0.69 29.76 -1.88
C LEU A 230 -0.94 29.13 -0.51
N GLY A 231 0.05 29.15 0.39
CA GLY A 231 -0.09 28.64 1.76
C GLY A 231 -1.17 29.38 2.55
N ALA A 232 -1.19 30.73 2.45
CA ALA A 232 -2.26 31.54 3.05
C ALA A 232 -3.62 31.27 2.40
N GLY A 233 -3.66 31.11 1.07
CA GLY A 233 -4.87 30.73 0.34
C GLY A 233 -5.47 29.41 0.83
N ILE A 234 -4.66 28.36 0.96
CA ILE A 234 -5.06 27.03 1.44
C ILE A 234 -5.69 27.10 2.84
N LEU A 235 -5.18 27.96 3.73
CA LEU A 235 -5.75 28.15 5.07
C LEU A 235 -7.16 28.76 5.02
N VAL A 236 -7.42 29.68 4.08
CA VAL A 236 -8.72 30.33 3.90
C VAL A 236 -9.75 29.35 3.31
N VAL A 237 -9.37 28.57 2.28
CA VAL A 237 -10.27 27.58 1.66
C VAL A 237 -10.41 26.26 2.44
N ARG A 238 -9.67 26.10 3.55
CA ARG A 238 -9.74 24.91 4.41
C ARG A 238 -11.15 24.55 4.82
N LYS A 239 -11.92 25.50 5.36
CA LYS A 239 -13.28 25.26 5.84
C LYS A 239 -14.26 24.86 4.71
N PRO A 240 -14.35 25.57 3.58
CA PRO A 240 -15.29 25.21 2.51
C PRO A 240 -14.94 23.89 1.81
N ILE A 241 -13.65 23.56 1.64
CA ILE A 241 -13.23 22.30 1.01
C ILE A 241 -13.60 21.11 1.90
N ILE A 242 -13.32 21.18 3.20
CA ILE A 242 -13.69 20.13 4.16
C ILE A 242 -15.21 19.87 4.14
N SER A 243 -16.02 20.93 4.13
CA SER A 243 -17.48 20.81 4.05
C SER A 243 -17.97 20.17 2.74
N SER A 244 -17.28 20.42 1.63
CA SER A 244 -17.61 19.83 0.32
C SER A 244 -17.22 18.35 0.26
N LEU A 245 -16.06 18.00 0.84
CA LEU A 245 -15.61 16.61 0.99
C LEU A 245 -16.56 15.81 1.88
N ASP A 246 -17.09 16.41 2.96
CA ASP A 246 -18.08 15.75 3.82
C ASP A 246 -19.36 15.41 3.03
N ARG A 247 -19.85 16.33 2.21
CA ARG A 247 -21.05 16.12 1.39
C ARG A 247 -20.84 15.03 0.33
N PHE A 248 -19.65 14.95 -0.26
CA PHE A 248 -19.30 13.93 -1.23
C PHE A 248 -19.09 12.56 -0.57
N SER A 249 -18.42 12.52 0.59
CA SER A 249 -18.21 11.30 1.38
C SER A 249 -19.54 10.70 1.82
N ASN A 250 -20.50 11.51 2.28
CA ASN A 250 -21.84 11.04 2.65
C ASN A 250 -22.63 10.44 1.46
N LYS A 251 -22.23 10.77 0.22
CA LYS A 251 -22.89 10.29 -1.00
C LYS A 251 -22.26 9.01 -1.55
N ILE A 252 -20.97 8.77 -1.29
CA ILE A 252 -20.24 7.59 -1.76
C ILE A 252 -20.26 6.45 -0.74
N ILE A 253 -20.33 6.79 0.55
CA ILE A 253 -20.52 5.82 1.64
C ILE A 253 -21.89 6.13 2.29
N PRO A 254 -23.01 5.83 1.61
CA PRO A 254 -24.31 5.84 2.26
C PRO A 254 -24.42 4.57 3.12
N THR A 255 -25.00 4.74 4.31
CA THR A 255 -25.34 3.72 5.31
C THR A 255 -24.18 3.05 6.06
N ALA A 256 -23.69 3.72 7.11
CA ALA A 256 -23.20 3.09 8.33
C ALA A 256 -23.51 4.05 9.49
N LEU A 257 -24.12 3.53 10.54
CA LEU A 257 -24.55 4.25 11.74
C LEU A 257 -23.50 5.25 12.26
N ASP A 258 -23.96 6.42 12.72
CA ASP A 258 -23.11 7.35 13.47
C ASP A 258 -22.67 6.72 14.81
N ASP A 259 -21.55 7.18 15.40
CA ASP A 259 -21.03 6.66 16.69
C ASP A 259 -22.11 6.70 17.78
N VAL A 260 -22.95 7.74 17.71
CA VAL A 260 -24.04 8.01 18.63
C VAL A 260 -25.20 7.02 18.40
N GLU A 261 -25.54 6.74 17.15
CA GLU A 261 -26.57 5.76 16.79
C GLU A 261 -26.11 4.32 17.12
N ASN A 262 -24.81 4.03 17.03
CA ASN A 262 -24.22 2.75 17.45
C ASN A 262 -24.32 2.57 18.97
N ALA A 263 -24.01 3.60 19.75
CA ALA A 263 -24.17 3.58 21.20
C ALA A 263 -25.64 3.34 21.59
N TYR A 264 -26.58 3.93 20.83
CA TYR A 264 -28.01 3.67 21.01
C TYR A 264 -28.39 2.22 20.69
N LEU A 265 -27.97 1.67 19.54
CA LEU A 265 -28.26 0.29 19.18
C LEU A 265 -27.60 -0.74 20.10
N GLN A 266 -26.46 -0.42 20.70
CA GLN A 266 -25.83 -1.26 21.72
C GLN A 266 -26.66 -1.28 23.02
N ALA A 267 -27.23 -0.14 23.42
CA ALA A 267 -28.16 -0.09 24.54
C ALA A 267 -29.47 -0.83 24.24
N TYR A 268 -29.96 -0.72 22.99
CA TYR A 268 -31.14 -1.44 22.51
C TYR A 268 -30.94 -2.96 22.53
N SER A 269 -29.80 -3.46 22.00
CA SER A 269 -29.49 -4.88 22.00
C SER A 269 -29.29 -5.45 23.41
N ALA A 270 -28.64 -4.71 24.30
CA ALA A 270 -28.48 -5.11 25.70
C ALA A 270 -29.83 -5.15 26.45
N SER A 271 -30.74 -4.25 26.12
CA SER A 271 -32.08 -4.18 26.72
C SER A 271 -33.03 -5.26 26.18
N GLY A 272 -32.76 -5.80 24.99
CA GLY A 272 -33.55 -6.86 24.33
C GLY A 272 -32.92 -8.24 24.36
N ALA A 273 -31.95 -8.49 25.25
CA ALA A 273 -31.19 -9.74 25.31
C ALA A 273 -32.05 -10.98 25.58
N ASP A 274 -33.21 -10.83 26.23
CA ASP A 274 -34.20 -11.88 26.47
C ASP A 274 -35.28 -11.97 25.38
N GLY A 275 -35.19 -11.12 24.34
CA GLY A 275 -36.10 -11.06 23.22
C GLY A 275 -37.40 -10.28 23.46
N VAL A 276 -37.57 -9.61 24.60
CA VAL A 276 -38.77 -8.82 24.92
C VAL A 276 -38.40 -7.48 25.57
N ILE A 277 -38.66 -6.36 24.89
CA ILE A 277 -38.48 -5.02 25.49
C ILE A 277 -39.68 -4.69 26.40
N THR A 278 -39.43 -4.56 27.70
CA THR A 278 -40.41 -4.15 28.70
C THR A 278 -40.66 -2.63 28.69
N GLU A 279 -41.75 -2.19 29.33
CA GLU A 279 -42.06 -0.76 29.49
C GLU A 279 -40.96 0.01 30.25
N ALA A 280 -40.29 -0.65 31.20
CA ALA A 280 -39.18 -0.05 31.94
C ALA A 280 -37.95 0.15 31.05
N GLU A 281 -37.60 -0.84 30.23
CA GLU A 281 -36.50 -0.76 29.26
C GLU A 281 -36.78 0.26 28.16
N ARG A 282 -38.03 0.33 27.65
CA ARG A 282 -38.43 1.35 26.69
C ARG A 282 -38.22 2.77 27.22
N ARG A 283 -38.48 3.02 28.51
CA ARG A 283 -38.20 4.31 29.15
C ARG A 283 -36.70 4.61 29.24
N ILE A 284 -35.87 3.59 29.50
CA ILE A 284 -34.41 3.73 29.56
C ILE A 284 -33.86 4.05 28.16
N LEU A 285 -34.37 3.38 27.13
CA LEU A 285 -33.99 3.60 25.73
C LEU A 285 -34.35 5.01 25.28
N LEU A 286 -35.56 5.49 25.57
CA LEU A 286 -35.96 6.86 25.25
C LEU A 286 -35.06 7.90 25.95
N ALA A 287 -34.75 7.69 27.23
CA ALA A 287 -33.82 8.56 27.95
C ALA A 287 -32.39 8.51 27.38
N THR A 288 -31.98 7.35 26.84
CA THR A 288 -30.69 7.18 26.17
C THR A 288 -30.67 7.91 24.83
N ALA A 289 -31.74 7.82 24.03
CA ALA A 289 -31.90 8.60 22.80
C ALA A 289 -31.82 10.11 23.07
N ASP A 290 -32.51 10.58 24.12
CA ASP A 290 -32.48 12.00 24.51
C ASP A 290 -31.08 12.45 24.95
N ALA A 291 -30.39 11.63 25.77
CA ALA A 291 -29.02 11.91 26.21
C ALA A 291 -28.03 11.95 25.04
N LEU A 292 -28.30 11.18 24.00
CA LEU A 292 -27.53 11.08 22.76
C LEU A 292 -28.01 12.07 21.68
N ASN A 293 -29.03 12.88 21.95
CA ASN A 293 -29.62 13.83 21.00
C ASN A 293 -30.10 13.17 19.68
N ILE A 294 -30.64 11.95 19.79
CA ILE A 294 -31.27 11.20 18.71
C ILE A 294 -32.78 11.42 18.82
N SER A 295 -33.45 11.80 17.71
CA SER A 295 -34.90 11.97 17.72
C SER A 295 -35.60 10.61 17.89
N HIS A 296 -36.76 10.60 18.56
CA HIS A 296 -37.53 9.36 18.74
C HIS A 296 -37.95 8.70 17.42
N GLU A 297 -38.19 9.49 16.38
CA GLU A 297 -38.49 8.98 15.04
C GLU A 297 -37.28 8.25 14.45
N ARG A 298 -36.07 8.83 14.59
CA ARG A 298 -34.84 8.20 14.13
C ARG A 298 -34.49 6.95 14.95
N ALA A 299 -34.70 7.00 16.26
CA ALA A 299 -34.55 5.84 17.13
C ALA A 299 -35.46 4.67 16.71
N ALA A 300 -36.72 4.95 16.36
CA ALA A 300 -37.65 3.95 15.87
C ALA A 300 -37.23 3.36 14.51
N GLU A 301 -36.72 4.18 13.58
CA GLU A 301 -36.14 3.69 12.32
C GLU A 301 -34.93 2.77 12.53
N LEU A 302 -34.08 3.11 13.50
CA LEU A 302 -32.91 2.30 13.87
C LEU A 302 -33.34 0.95 14.47
N GLU A 303 -34.36 0.94 15.31
CA GLU A 303 -34.95 -0.29 15.89
C GLU A 303 -35.62 -1.17 14.84
N ASP A 304 -36.37 -0.58 13.90
CA ASP A 304 -37.10 -1.29 12.83
C ASP A 304 -36.14 -1.99 11.85
N GLY A 305 -34.98 -1.38 11.60
CA GLY A 305 -33.92 -1.95 10.77
C GLY A 305 -33.00 -2.95 11.48
N PHE A 306 -33.15 -3.17 12.79
CA PHE A 306 -32.24 -3.95 13.62
C PHE A 306 -32.95 -5.16 14.26
N ASP A 307 -32.61 -6.37 13.81
CA ASP A 307 -33.10 -7.61 14.42
C ASP A 307 -32.18 -8.01 15.61
N PRO A 308 -32.65 -7.93 16.87
CA PRO A 308 -31.83 -8.25 18.04
C PRO A 308 -31.37 -9.72 18.07
N LYS A 309 -32.01 -10.63 17.31
CA LYS A 309 -31.59 -12.05 17.21
C LYS A 309 -30.40 -12.29 16.28
N VAL A 310 -29.99 -11.28 15.50
CA VAL A 310 -28.84 -11.37 14.58
C VAL A 310 -27.54 -10.91 15.24
N ALA A 311 -27.60 -10.27 16.42
CA ALA A 311 -26.42 -9.77 17.13
C ALA A 311 -25.50 -10.87 17.72
N ASP A 312 -25.96 -12.13 17.78
CA ASP A 312 -25.12 -13.30 18.09
C ASP A 312 -24.66 -14.07 16.83
N ASN A 313 -25.00 -13.55 15.65
CA ASN A 313 -24.49 -14.01 14.37
C ASN A 313 -23.91 -12.83 13.61
N THR A 314 -22.77 -12.32 14.11
CA THR A 314 -21.73 -11.89 13.17
C THR A 314 -21.60 -12.98 12.11
N PRO A 315 -21.63 -12.70 10.80
CA PRO A 315 -21.05 -13.61 9.84
C PRO A 315 -19.55 -13.62 10.14
N GLN A 316 -19.14 -14.42 11.13
CA GLN A 316 -17.91 -15.15 10.97
C GLN A 316 -18.10 -15.85 9.63
N VAL A 317 -17.32 -15.44 8.64
CA VAL A 317 -16.91 -16.40 7.63
C VAL A 317 -16.40 -17.57 8.45
N ALA A 318 -17.22 -18.60 8.58
CA ALA A 318 -16.85 -19.87 9.15
C ALA A 318 -15.72 -20.35 8.24
N THR A 319 -14.52 -19.94 8.61
CA THR A 319 -13.32 -20.52 8.09
C THR A 319 -13.41 -21.91 8.67
N GLU A 320 -13.75 -22.89 7.83
CA GLU A 320 -13.77 -24.28 8.28
C GLU A 320 -12.47 -24.49 9.05
N PRO A 321 -12.54 -24.98 10.31
CA PRO A 321 -11.38 -25.04 11.16
C PRO A 321 -10.27 -25.78 10.40
N THR A 322 -9.05 -25.27 10.47
CA THR A 322 -7.93 -25.81 9.72
C THR A 322 -7.13 -26.77 10.60
N ALA A 323 -6.80 -27.96 10.07
CA ALA A 323 -6.02 -28.95 10.83
C ALA A 323 -4.58 -28.44 11.07
N VAL A 324 -4.21 -28.24 12.34
CA VAL A 324 -2.89 -27.74 12.78
C VAL A 324 -1.89 -28.90 12.88
N GLN A 325 -2.33 -30.06 13.37
CA GLN A 325 -1.50 -31.25 13.50
C GLN A 325 -2.33 -32.52 13.28
N GLN A 326 -1.74 -33.54 12.64
CA GLN A 326 -2.34 -34.85 12.42
C GLN A 326 -1.35 -35.95 12.82
N TRP A 327 -1.79 -36.95 13.58
CA TRP A 327 -0.94 -38.07 14.04
C TRP A 327 -1.72 -39.38 14.08
N THR A 328 -1.01 -40.51 14.14
CA THR A 328 -1.59 -41.85 14.32
C THR A 328 -1.09 -42.45 15.63
N ASP A 329 -1.98 -42.97 16.46
CA ASP A 329 -1.62 -43.57 17.74
C ASP A 329 -1.10 -45.03 17.59
N GLU A 330 -0.61 -45.60 18.70
CA GLU A 330 -0.09 -46.98 18.73
C GLU A 330 -1.15 -48.05 18.46
N ALA A 331 -2.43 -47.71 18.57
CA ALA A 331 -3.56 -48.57 18.25
C ALA A 331 -4.01 -48.46 16.77
N GLY A 332 -3.40 -47.55 16.00
CA GLY A 332 -3.66 -47.34 14.58
C GLY A 332 -4.78 -46.35 14.26
N HIS A 333 -5.27 -45.56 15.22
CA HIS A 333 -6.26 -44.52 14.97
C HIS A 333 -5.58 -43.22 14.56
N THR A 334 -6.17 -42.53 13.58
CA THR A 334 -5.68 -41.25 13.06
C THR A 334 -6.45 -40.10 13.67
N TRP A 335 -5.72 -39.09 14.15
CA TRP A 335 -6.21 -37.95 14.92
C TRP A 335 -5.77 -36.64 14.26
N ARG A 336 -6.59 -35.59 14.35
CA ARG A 336 -6.21 -34.22 13.98
C ARG A 336 -6.62 -33.22 15.05
N SER A 337 -5.75 -32.27 15.34
CA SER A 337 -6.05 -31.10 16.16
C SER A 337 -6.29 -29.91 15.25
N MET A 338 -7.32 -29.14 15.56
CA MET A 338 -7.77 -27.97 14.81
C MET A 338 -7.28 -26.68 15.48
N ASP A 339 -7.26 -25.59 14.73
CA ASP A 339 -6.86 -24.25 15.19
C ASP A 339 -7.83 -23.62 16.20
N ASP A 340 -9.06 -24.10 16.24
CA ASP A 340 -10.07 -23.79 17.26
C ASP A 340 -9.90 -24.58 18.57
N GLY A 341 -8.88 -25.45 18.65
CA GLY A 341 -8.58 -26.27 19.82
C GLY A 341 -9.37 -27.58 19.90
N THR A 342 -10.22 -27.88 18.92
CA THR A 342 -10.94 -29.17 18.85
C THR A 342 -10.02 -30.30 18.39
N ILE A 343 -10.30 -31.51 18.85
CA ILE A 343 -9.62 -32.74 18.42
C ILE A 343 -10.65 -33.62 17.72
N MET A 344 -10.29 -34.09 16.52
CA MET A 344 -11.09 -35.04 15.74
C MET A 344 -10.31 -36.33 15.50
N TRP A 345 -11.03 -37.45 15.41
CA TRP A 345 -10.47 -38.76 15.05
C TRP A 345 -11.15 -39.34 13.80
N TRP A 346 -10.42 -40.14 13.04
CA TRP A 346 -10.87 -40.73 11.79
C TRP A 346 -11.49 -42.11 12.03
N ASN A 347 -12.76 -42.28 11.67
CA ASN A 347 -13.48 -43.54 11.84
C ASN A 347 -13.41 -44.50 10.62
N GLY A 348 -12.71 -44.10 9.55
CA GLY A 348 -12.63 -44.85 8.29
C GLY A 348 -13.40 -44.21 7.13
N THR A 349 -14.44 -43.42 7.42
CA THR A 349 -15.24 -42.72 6.39
C THR A 349 -15.39 -41.23 6.64
N ASP A 350 -15.36 -40.76 7.90
CA ASP A 350 -15.50 -39.35 8.26
C ASP A 350 -14.72 -39.01 9.54
N TRP A 351 -14.50 -37.72 9.78
CA TRP A 351 -13.89 -37.19 10.99
C TRP A 351 -14.95 -36.97 12.07
N GLN A 352 -14.69 -37.45 13.28
CA GLN A 352 -15.57 -37.31 14.43
C GLN A 352 -14.90 -36.48 15.52
N GLN A 353 -15.60 -35.48 16.03
CA GLN A 353 -15.14 -34.68 17.18
C GLN A 353 -15.19 -35.51 18.46
N VAL A 354 -14.17 -35.36 19.32
CA VAL A 354 -14.08 -36.02 20.63
C VAL A 354 -14.52 -35.09 21.76
#